data_AF-W5TH27-F1
#
_entry.id   AF-W5TH27-F1
#
_cell.length_a   1.000
_cell.length_b   1.000
_cell.length_c   1.000
_cell.angle_alpha   90.00
_cell.angle_beta   90.00
_cell.angle_gamma   90.00
#
_symmetry.space_group_name_H-M   'P 1'
#
loop_
_entity.id
_entity.type
_entity.pdbx_description
1 polymer ?
#
loop_
_entity_poly.entity_id
_entity_poly.type
_entity_poly.pdbx_seq_one_letter_code
_entity_poly.pdbx_strand_id
1 'polypeptide(L)'
;MSAPTDLMLYTVAEVAEMLGPHVTVAWLTKRLRERKFPGRKVGRSWMLTRADIESAIELMARPAIAPKPDPAGLTAGSRRRLNRRVAAAS
;
A
#
# COMPACT_ATOMS: atom_id res chain seq x y z
N MET A 1 -12.88 31.54 -7.56
CA MET A 1 -11.55 31.22 -8.14
C MET A 1 -10.97 30.10 -7.32
N SER A 2 -10.94 28.86 -7.83
CA SER A 2 -10.26 27.77 -7.13
C SER A 2 -8.75 27.98 -7.25
N ALA A 3 -8.05 28.01 -6.12
CA ALA A 3 -6.60 28.06 -6.11
C ALA A 3 -6.05 26.81 -6.83
N PRO A 4 -4.93 26.91 -7.58
CA PRO A 4 -4.30 25.75 -8.18
C PRO A 4 -3.91 24.77 -7.06
N THR A 5 -4.64 23.66 -6.97
CA THR A 5 -4.57 22.70 -5.86
C THR A 5 -3.22 21.97 -5.85
N ASP A 6 -2.48 22.01 -6.96
CA ASP A 6 -1.14 21.43 -7.10
C ASP A 6 -0.07 22.07 -6.20
N LEU A 7 -0.27 23.31 -5.77
CA LEU A 7 0.67 24.00 -4.87
C LEU A 7 0.32 23.82 -3.38
N MET A 8 -0.79 23.15 -3.05
CA MET A 8 -1.17 22.94 -1.67
C MET A 8 -0.34 21.85 -1.01
N LEU A 9 0.05 22.11 0.24
CA LEU A 9 0.70 21.16 1.11
C LEU A 9 -0.30 20.66 2.14
N TYR A 10 -0.40 19.34 2.23
CA TYR A 10 -1.23 18.65 3.20
C TYR A 10 -0.35 18.12 4.33
N THR A 11 -0.82 18.30 5.55
CA THR A 11 -0.22 17.66 6.73
C THR A 11 -0.41 16.15 6.65
N VAL A 12 0.43 15.40 7.38
CA VAL A 12 0.26 13.94 7.50
C VAL A 12 -1.11 13.57 8.07
N ALA A 13 -1.69 14.40 8.94
CA ALA A 13 -3.00 14.16 9.53
C ALA A 13 -4.13 14.26 8.48
N GLU A 14 -4.15 15.33 7.70
CA GLU A 14 -5.13 15.50 6.62
C GLU A 14 -5.01 14.39 5.58
N VAL A 15 -3.79 13.99 5.21
CA VAL A 15 -3.60 12.89 4.26
C VAL A 15 -4.06 11.55 4.82
N ALA A 16 -3.78 11.27 6.09
CA ALA A 16 -4.28 10.06 6.75
C ALA A 16 -5.82 9.99 6.72
N GLU A 17 -6.49 11.11 7.00
CA GLU A 17 -7.94 11.22 6.91
C GLU A 17 -8.45 11.03 5.47
N MET A 18 -7.81 11.66 4.48
CA MET A 18 -8.16 11.53 3.07
C MET A 18 -8.02 10.09 2.53
N LEU A 19 -6.99 9.36 2.98
CA LEU A 19 -6.73 7.99 2.53
C LEU A 19 -7.58 6.94 3.25
N GLY A 20 -8.28 7.33 4.33
CA GLY A 20 -9.26 6.51 5.03
C GLY A 20 -8.77 5.87 6.33
N PRO A 21 -9.67 5.19 7.05
CA PRO A 21 -9.48 4.85 8.47
C PRO A 21 -8.35 3.87 8.77
N HIS A 22 -7.89 3.12 7.77
CA HIS A 22 -6.78 2.17 7.92
C HIS A 22 -5.39 2.83 7.79
N VAL A 23 -5.33 4.05 7.27
CA VAL A 23 -4.09 4.82 7.15
C VAL A 23 -3.97 5.74 8.35
N THR A 24 -3.27 5.29 9.39
CA THR A 24 -3.07 6.11 10.59
C THR A 24 -1.91 7.10 10.41
N VAL A 25 -1.97 8.24 11.12
CA VAL A 25 -0.90 9.26 11.12
C VAL A 25 0.46 8.64 11.48
N ALA A 26 0.49 7.76 12.48
CA ALA A 26 1.70 7.08 12.93
C ALA A 26 2.28 6.17 11.84
N TRP A 27 1.42 5.39 11.18
CA TRP A 27 1.83 4.52 10.08
C TRP A 27 2.37 5.33 8.88
N LEU A 28 1.66 6.38 8.47
CA LEU A 28 2.06 7.23 7.35
C LEU A 28 3.38 7.96 7.64
N THR A 29 3.53 8.52 8.84
CA THR A 29 4.78 9.15 9.30
C THR A 29 5.94 8.16 9.26
N LYS A 30 5.72 6.91 9.68
CA LYS A 30 6.74 5.85 9.62
C LYS A 30 7.16 5.57 8.17
N ARG A 31 6.23 5.45 7.23
CA ARG A 31 6.54 5.24 5.81
C ARG A 31 7.35 6.36 5.19
N LEU A 32 7.05 7.61 5.55
CA LEU A 32 7.81 8.79 5.12
C LEU A 32 9.24 8.77 5.67
N ARG A 33 9.42 8.45 6.96
CA ARG A 33 10.74 8.32 7.59
C ARG A 33 11.57 7.19 6.97
N GLU A 34 10.94 6.08 6.64
CA GLU A 34 11.55 4.94 5.93
C GLU A 34 11.82 5.23 4.45
N ARG A 35 11.45 6.41 3.94
CA ARG A 35 11.53 6.80 2.51
C ARG A 35 10.82 5.81 1.59
N LYS A 36 9.77 5.15 2.10
CA LYS A 36 8.94 4.24 1.30
C LYS A 36 7.91 5.00 0.50
N PHE A 37 7.43 6.13 1.01
CA PHE A 37 6.52 7.04 0.30
C PHE A 37 7.20 8.39 0.06
N PRO A 38 6.84 9.07 -1.04
CA PRO A 38 7.27 10.44 -1.29
C PRO A 38 6.62 11.39 -0.29
N GLY A 39 7.32 12.49 -0.02
CA GLY A 39 6.86 13.55 0.86
C GLY A 39 7.99 14.54 1.12
N ARG A 40 7.62 15.70 1.64
CA ARG A 40 8.52 16.85 1.79
C ARG A 40 8.70 17.18 3.26
N LYS A 41 9.93 17.47 3.66
CA LYS A 41 10.22 17.95 5.01
C LYS A 41 10.19 19.47 5.01
N VAL A 42 9.15 20.04 5.62
CA VAL A 42 8.97 21.50 5.77
C VAL A 42 9.23 21.84 7.23
N GLY A 43 10.39 22.44 7.50
CA GLY A 43 10.89 22.62 8.85
C GLY A 43 11.04 21.27 9.58
N ARG A 44 10.27 21.08 10.66
CA ARG A 44 10.29 19.85 11.48
C ARG A 44 9.16 18.88 11.14
N SER A 45 8.28 19.25 10.21
CA SER A 45 7.08 18.50 9.87
C SER A 45 7.20 17.88 8.48
N TRP A 46 6.52 16.74 8.29
CA TRP A 46 6.31 16.17 6.96
C TRP A 46 5.03 16.75 6.36
N MET A 47 5.10 17.10 5.08
CA MET A 47 3.96 17.55 4.28
C MET A 47 3.97 16.85 2.92
N LEU A 48 2.82 16.73 2.30
CA LEU A 48 2.64 16.06 1.02
C LEU A 48 1.94 17.00 0.05
N THR A 49 2.38 17.01 -1.20
CA THR A 49 1.58 17.57 -2.30
C THR A 49 0.54 16.55 -2.77
N ARG A 50 -0.40 16.97 -3.62
CA ARG A 50 -1.30 16.04 -4.30
C ARG A 50 -0.53 14.94 -5.05
N ALA A 51 0.51 15.29 -5.80
CA ALA A 51 1.33 14.32 -6.54
C ALA A 51 2.04 13.30 -5.63
N ASP A 52 2.48 13.72 -4.44
CA ASP A 52 3.05 12.79 -3.45
C ASP A 52 1.99 11.79 -2.98
N ILE A 53 0.75 12.25 -2.74
CA ILE A 53 -0.37 11.40 -2.30
C ILE A 53 -0.75 10.39 -3.38
N GLU A 54 -0.92 10.84 -4.63
CA GLU A 54 -1.23 9.96 -5.77
C GLU A 54 -0.16 8.88 -5.94
N SER A 55 1.11 9.27 -5.87
CA SER A 55 2.24 8.33 -5.93
C SER A 55 2.22 7.33 -4.77
N ALA A 56 1.84 7.77 -3.56
CA ALA A 56 1.70 6.87 -2.41
C ALA A 56 0.56 5.86 -2.61
N ILE A 57 -0.55 6.26 -3.23
CA ILE A 57 -1.66 5.36 -3.59
C ILE A 57 -1.18 4.26 -4.54
N GLU A 58 -0.44 4.63 -5.58
CA GLU A 58 0.14 3.67 -6.53
C GLU A 58 1.12 2.71 -5.85
N LEU A 59 1.93 3.19 -4.91
CA LEU A 59 2.85 2.33 -4.14
C LEU A 59 2.14 1.38 -3.17
N MET A 60 0.91 1.71 -2.73
CA MET A 60 0.08 0.82 -1.93
C MET A 60 -0.62 -0.24 -2.77
N ALA A 61 -0.77 -0.01 -4.08
CA ALA A 61 -1.46 -0.93 -4.97
C ALA A 61 -0.74 -2.28 -4.98
N ARG A 62 -1.43 -3.31 -4.50
CA ARG A 62 -1.05 -4.70 -4.71
C ARG A 62 -1.97 -5.27 -5.77
N PRO A 63 -1.44 -5.86 -6.87
CA PRO A 63 -2.29 -6.45 -7.88
C PRO A 63 -3.13 -7.56 -7.24
N ALA A 64 -4.43 -7.52 -7.47
CA ALA A 64 -5.31 -8.63 -7.16
C ALA A 64 -4.99 -9.76 -8.15
N ILE A 65 -3.96 -10.56 -7.84
CA ILE A 65 -3.64 -11.74 -8.64
C ILE A 65 -4.75 -12.75 -8.36
N ALA A 66 -5.62 -12.95 -9.33
CA ALA A 66 -6.53 -14.09 -9.31
C ALA A 66 -5.67 -15.36 -9.19
N PRO A 67 -5.91 -16.23 -8.21
CA PRO A 67 -5.14 -17.45 -8.08
C PRO A 67 -5.24 -18.24 -9.38
N LYS A 68 -4.10 -18.55 -10.00
CA LYS A 68 -4.07 -19.38 -11.21
C LYS A 68 -4.78 -20.70 -10.87
N PRO A 69 -5.84 -21.07 -11.60
CA PRO A 69 -6.54 -22.31 -11.33
C PRO A 69 -5.57 -23.46 -11.49
N ASP A 70 -5.59 -24.32 -10.48
CA ASP A 70 -4.81 -25.53 -10.50
C ASP A 70 -5.26 -26.40 -11.69
N PRO A 71 -4.34 -27.03 -12.46
CA PRO A 71 -4.73 -27.82 -13.64
C PRO A 71 -5.69 -28.96 -13.34
N ALA A 72 -5.70 -29.45 -12.10
CA ALA A 72 -6.59 -30.50 -11.63
C ALA A 72 -7.82 -29.94 -10.87
N GLY A 73 -8.08 -28.63 -10.96
CA GLY A 73 -9.19 -27.95 -10.28
C GLY A 73 -9.04 -27.90 -8.75
N LEU A 74 -7.86 -28.20 -8.21
CA LEU A 74 -7.65 -28.25 -6.77
C LEU A 74 -7.53 -26.85 -6.16
N THR A 75 -8.13 -26.66 -4.98
CA THR A 75 -7.83 -25.49 -4.16
C THR A 75 -6.39 -25.54 -3.64
N ALA A 76 -5.82 -24.38 -3.30
CA ALA A 76 -4.43 -24.30 -2.83
C ALA A 76 -4.16 -25.21 -1.61
N GLY A 77 -5.13 -25.34 -0.70
CA GLY A 77 -5.02 -26.24 0.45
C GLY A 77 -4.99 -27.72 0.04
N SER A 78 -5.83 -28.11 -0.92
CA SER A 78 -5.88 -29.47 -1.46
C SER A 78 -4.58 -29.83 -2.18
N ARG A 79 -4.08 -28.95 -3.06
CA ARG A 79 -2.79 -29.14 -3.75
C ARG A 79 -1.62 -29.25 -2.76
N ARG A 80 -1.56 -28.40 -1.72
CA ARG A 80 -0.53 -28.50 -0.66
C ARG A 80 -0.60 -29.82 0.10
N ARG A 81 -1.80 -30.34 0.38
CA ARG A 81 -1.98 -31.64 1.06
C ARG A 81 -1.51 -32.79 0.17
N LEU A 82 -1.84 -32.77 -1.12
CA LEU A 82 -1.38 -33.77 -2.08
C LEU A 82 0.16 -33.79 -2.16
N ASN A 83 0.79 -32.63 -2.35
CA ASN A 83 2.25 -32.53 -2.44
C ASN A 83 2.95 -33.10 -1.19
N ARG A 84 2.40 -32.85 0.01
CA ARG A 84 2.93 -33.43 1.25
C ARG A 84 2.82 -34.97 1.28
N ARG A 85 1.73 -35.53 0.78
CA ARG A 85 1.56 -37.00 0.72
C ARG A 85 2.52 -37.65 -0.26
N VAL A 86 2.71 -37.03 -1.43
CA VAL A 86 3.67 -37.52 -2.45
C VAL A 86 5.10 -37.48 -1.90
N ALA A 87 5.48 -36.37 -1.25
CA ALA A 87 6.82 -36.23 -0.66
C ALA A 87 7.08 -37.22 0.49
N ALA A 88 6.06 -37.61 1.26
CA ALA A 88 6.19 -38.61 2.32
C ALA A 88 6.19 -40.07 1.82
N ALA A 89 5.85 -40.29 0.55
CA ALA A 89 5.82 -41.59 -0.10
C ALA A 89 7.05 -41.81 -1.02
N SER A 90 7.96 -40.84 -1.07
CA SER A 90 9.25 -40.90 -1.78
C SER A 90 10.38 -41.03 -0.77
#